data_AF-A0A3P5XQE8-F1
#
_entry.id   AF-A0A3P5XQE8-F1
#
_cell.length_a   1.000
_cell.length_b   1.000
_cell.length_c   1.000
_cell.angle_alpha   90.00
_cell.angle_beta   90.00
_cell.angle_gamma   90.00
#
_symmetry.space_group_name_H-M   'P 1'
#
loop_
_entity.id
_entity.type
_entity.pdbx_description
1 polymer ?
#
loop_
_entity_poly.entity_id
_entity_poly.type
_entity_poly.pdbx_seq_one_letter_code
_entity_poly.pdbx_strand_id
1 'polypeptide(L)'
;MIVLGTGTVYLRILEQREADSHHTFSKAEPMSGRHSGTTSPGLRFTALPRTVKLLARLAPRQLNDEIAFAKVELKRKGIQVGVAAAFFVVALVFVLMLVVALIVAAIMGLATIMPAWLSALLVAAAFLVIAGICALLGLSKFKKAMPLVPEETLRGIKHDLGIAKEGSAFNPAVLDPKSPEAKAAKAAKDEVAAKAKAEKEVKEQEHRKEFPHASEPELAARLKQRRQHLVGVRDDLGTQLDVKTQSQYLLSVAQDKVSEGQKVAAKGAETASHKLAEVAESADLAERWKPLAALAVAGTALAVLIRKLIRTY
;
A
#
# COMPACT_ATOMS: atom_id res chain seq x y z
N MET A 1 -44.17 -7.68 41.08
CA MET A 1 -43.00 -8.51 40.76
C MET A 1 -42.76 -8.35 39.26
N ILE A 2 -41.80 -7.62 38.69
CA ILE A 2 -40.64 -6.83 39.13
C ILE A 2 -40.59 -5.62 38.15
N VAL A 3 -40.53 -4.41 38.68
CA VAL A 3 -40.19 -3.16 37.98
C VAL A 3 -39.03 -2.57 38.78
N LEU A 4 -37.94 -2.14 38.12
CA LEU A 4 -37.00 -1.07 38.51
C LEU A 4 -35.66 -1.23 37.76
N GLY A 5 -35.10 -0.12 37.25
CA GLY A 5 -33.63 0.03 37.24
C GLY A 5 -32.90 0.43 35.95
N THR A 6 -33.34 1.42 35.17
CA THR A 6 -32.47 2.05 34.14
C THR A 6 -32.66 3.57 34.00
N GLY A 7 -32.76 4.30 35.12
CA GLY A 7 -33.11 5.74 35.11
C GLY A 7 -32.23 6.71 35.91
N THR A 8 -31.08 6.29 36.47
CA THR A 8 -30.40 7.10 37.52
C THR A 8 -28.91 7.36 37.29
N VAL A 9 -28.44 7.35 36.04
CA VAL A 9 -27.00 7.61 35.75
C VAL A 9 -26.75 8.90 34.96
N TYR A 10 -27.77 9.51 34.34
CA TYR A 10 -27.57 10.73 33.54
C TYR A 10 -27.76 12.06 34.30
N LEU A 11 -28.34 12.05 35.50
CA LEU A 11 -28.62 13.28 36.26
C LEU A 11 -27.50 13.71 37.24
N ARG A 12 -26.43 12.91 37.41
CA ARG A 12 -25.34 13.23 38.36
C ARG A 12 -24.16 14.01 37.75
N ILE A 13 -24.13 14.22 36.42
CA ILE A 13 -23.00 14.88 35.73
C ILE A 13 -23.26 16.38 35.48
N LEU A 14 -24.50 16.86 35.58
CA LEU A 14 -24.81 18.28 35.34
C LEU A 14 -24.87 19.15 36.60
N GLU A 15 -24.88 18.56 37.80
CA GLU A 15 -25.00 19.29 39.07
C GLU A 15 -23.64 19.69 39.68
N GLN A 16 -22.52 19.19 39.13
CA GLN A 16 -21.18 19.43 39.67
C GLN A 16 -20.44 20.60 38.99
N ARG A 17 -21.05 21.28 38.02
CA ARG A 17 -20.41 22.36 37.22
C ARG A 17 -20.80 23.78 37.65
N GLU A 18 -21.69 23.92 38.64
CA GLU A 18 -22.26 25.22 39.05
C GLU A 18 -21.80 25.69 40.44
N ALA A 19 -20.88 24.97 41.10
CA ALA A 19 -20.52 25.20 42.50
C ALA A 19 -19.14 25.85 42.77
N ASP A 20 -18.38 26.30 41.75
CA ASP A 20 -16.99 26.76 41.95
C ASP A 20 -16.69 28.20 41.49
N SER A 21 -17.71 29.04 41.28
CA SER A 21 -17.52 30.41 40.77
C SER A 21 -17.79 31.54 41.77
N HIS A 22 -17.48 31.36 43.06
CA HIS A 22 -17.51 32.46 44.03
C HIS A 22 -16.41 32.35 45.08
N HIS A 23 -15.22 32.92 44.81
CA HIS A 23 -14.45 33.56 45.88
C HIS A 23 -13.68 34.79 45.37
N THR A 24 -13.81 35.82 46.18
CA THR A 24 -13.48 37.23 46.05
C THR A 24 -12.00 37.53 46.19
N PHE A 25 -11.57 38.56 45.46
CA PHE A 25 -10.63 39.63 45.83
C PHE A 25 -9.87 39.46 47.18
N SER A 26 -8.55 39.29 47.12
CA SER A 26 -7.66 39.58 48.25
C SER A 26 -6.31 40.11 47.78
N LYS A 27 -6.14 41.42 48.00
CA LYS A 27 -4.97 42.09 48.59
C LYS A 27 -3.59 41.90 47.95
N ALA A 28 -3.08 43.02 47.43
CA ALA A 28 -1.68 43.26 47.10
C ALA A 28 -0.79 43.21 48.36
N GLU A 29 0.32 42.48 48.28
CA GLU A 29 1.59 42.83 48.94
C GLU A 29 2.78 42.53 48.00
N PRO A 30 3.88 43.30 48.09
CA PRO A 30 4.95 43.31 47.10
C PRO A 30 6.08 42.36 47.51
N MET A 31 6.35 41.33 46.71
CA MET A 31 7.61 40.59 46.84
C MET A 31 8.61 41.03 45.79
N SER A 32 9.50 41.91 46.26
CA SER A 32 10.79 42.22 45.69
C SER A 32 11.64 40.95 45.56
N GLY A 33 11.61 40.35 44.38
CA GLY A 33 12.57 39.33 43.94
C GLY A 33 13.29 39.83 42.70
N ARG A 34 14.22 40.77 42.89
CA ARG A 34 15.14 41.25 41.84
C ARG A 34 16.05 40.08 41.44
N HIS A 35 15.62 39.30 40.44
CA HIS A 35 16.52 38.52 39.60
C HIS A 35 16.61 39.23 38.25
N SER A 36 17.42 40.29 38.22
CA SER A 36 17.99 40.80 36.97
C SER A 36 19.05 39.80 36.50
N GLY A 37 18.60 38.67 35.98
CA GLY A 37 19.39 37.85 35.08
C GLY A 37 19.46 38.60 33.76
N THR A 38 20.57 39.30 33.55
CA THR A 38 20.94 39.96 32.31
C THR A 38 20.72 39.02 31.12
N THR A 39 19.65 39.21 30.35
CA THR A 39 19.57 38.67 29.00
C THR A 39 20.50 39.50 28.13
N SER A 40 21.76 39.09 28.04
CA SER A 40 22.70 39.62 27.05
C SER A 40 22.09 39.50 25.65
N PRO A 41 21.90 40.61 24.91
CA PRO A 41 21.51 40.58 23.49
C PRO A 41 22.75 40.23 22.65
N GLY A 42 23.30 39.03 22.85
CA GLY A 42 24.49 38.54 22.17
C GLY A 42 24.15 37.28 21.37
N LEU A 43 24.02 37.44 20.06
CA LEU A 43 24.18 36.40 19.04
C LEU A 43 23.46 35.04 19.30
N ARG A 44 22.15 35.01 19.02
CA ARG A 44 21.32 33.77 18.99
C ARG A 44 21.67 32.78 17.86
N PHE A 45 22.74 33.02 17.10
CA PHE A 45 23.14 32.16 15.97
C PHE A 45 23.84 30.86 16.38
N THR A 46 24.35 30.77 17.62
CA THR A 46 25.01 29.55 18.14
C THR A 46 24.07 28.61 18.91
N ALA A 47 22.85 29.05 19.25
CA ALA A 47 21.83 28.21 19.90
C ALA A 47 20.94 27.44 18.90
N LEU A 48 20.73 27.98 17.69
CA LEU A 48 19.99 27.35 16.60
C LEU A 48 20.40 25.89 16.32
N PRO A 49 21.70 25.54 16.21
CA PRO A 49 22.09 24.15 15.97
C PRO A 49 21.76 23.22 17.16
N ARG A 50 21.71 23.71 18.41
CA ARG A 50 21.26 22.90 19.57
C ARG A 50 19.74 22.73 19.58
N THR A 51 18.96 23.75 19.24
CA THR A 51 17.50 23.66 19.18
C THR A 51 17.04 22.78 18.03
N VAL A 52 17.67 22.89 16.86
CA VAL A 52 17.45 22.00 15.71
C VAL A 52 17.83 20.57 16.06
N LYS A 53 18.94 20.36 16.79
CA LYS A 53 19.37 19.02 17.23
C LYS A 53 18.44 18.41 18.30
N LEU A 54 17.82 19.23 19.16
CA LEU A 54 16.80 18.79 20.12
C LEU A 54 15.47 18.49 19.42
N LEU A 55 15.00 19.36 18.54
CA LEU A 55 13.82 19.11 17.68
C LEU A 55 14.01 17.84 16.84
N ALA A 56 15.17 17.65 16.20
CA ALA A 56 15.49 16.44 15.43
C ALA A 56 15.55 15.17 16.30
N ARG A 57 15.83 15.30 17.61
CA ARG A 57 15.90 14.17 18.55
C ARG A 57 14.55 13.86 19.21
N LEU A 58 13.65 14.85 19.34
CA LEU A 58 12.33 14.69 19.97
C LEU A 58 11.18 14.53 18.96
N ALA A 59 11.24 15.17 17.80
CA ALA A 59 10.19 15.10 16.77
C ALA A 59 9.88 13.66 16.30
N PRO A 60 10.85 12.74 16.11
CA PRO A 60 10.54 11.37 15.71
C PRO A 60 9.74 10.61 16.78
N ARG A 61 9.98 10.89 18.07
CA ARG A 61 9.29 10.22 19.17
C ARG A 61 7.84 10.70 19.29
N GLN A 62 7.62 12.02 19.23
CA GLN A 62 6.29 12.59 19.30
C GLN A 62 5.42 12.21 18.09
N LEU A 63 6.00 12.19 16.89
CA LEU A 63 5.31 11.69 15.69
C LEU A 63 5.00 10.19 15.81
N ASN A 64 5.92 9.37 16.35
CA ASN A 64 5.67 7.96 16.56
C ASN A 64 4.54 7.71 17.57
N ASP A 65 4.43 8.53 18.62
CA ASP A 65 3.39 8.42 19.63
C ASP A 65 2.01 8.87 19.09
N GLU A 66 1.96 9.94 18.30
CA GLU A 66 0.73 10.36 17.61
C GLU A 66 0.28 9.33 16.56
N ILE A 67 1.22 8.75 15.82
CA ILE A 67 0.95 7.65 14.89
C ILE A 67 0.47 6.41 15.65
N ALA A 68 1.06 6.09 16.81
CA ALA A 68 0.63 4.97 17.64
C ALA A 68 -0.79 5.20 18.18
N PHE A 69 -1.10 6.42 18.63
CA PHE A 69 -2.44 6.80 19.08
C PHE A 69 -3.46 6.72 17.94
N ALA A 70 -3.14 7.30 16.77
CA ALA A 70 -3.98 7.23 15.58
C ALA A 70 -4.22 5.78 15.14
N LYS A 71 -3.22 4.90 15.22
CA LYS A 71 -3.36 3.46 14.94
C LYS A 71 -4.32 2.78 15.91
N VAL A 72 -4.24 3.08 17.20
CA VAL A 72 -5.13 2.51 18.22
C VAL A 72 -6.57 2.98 18.00
N GLU A 73 -6.76 4.27 17.74
CA GLU A 73 -8.09 4.83 17.48
C GLU A 73 -8.68 4.32 16.17
N LEU A 74 -7.88 4.25 15.10
CA LEU A 74 -8.29 3.69 13.81
C LEU A 74 -8.60 2.20 13.93
N LYS A 75 -7.86 1.44 14.75
CA LYS A 75 -8.18 0.03 15.04
C LYS A 75 -9.52 -0.08 15.78
N ARG A 76 -9.76 0.75 16.80
CA ARG A 76 -11.00 0.73 17.58
C ARG A 76 -12.21 1.11 16.72
N LYS A 77 -12.12 2.21 15.96
CA LYS A 77 -13.17 2.64 15.02
C LYS A 77 -13.33 1.66 13.87
N GLY A 78 -12.22 1.12 13.34
CA GLY A 78 -12.20 0.14 12.27
C GLY A 78 -12.87 -1.18 12.66
N ILE A 79 -12.69 -1.66 13.90
CA ILE A 79 -13.40 -2.84 14.40
C ILE A 79 -14.90 -2.58 14.49
N GLN A 80 -15.33 -1.43 15.03
CA GLN A 80 -16.76 -1.12 15.14
C GLN A 80 -17.44 -1.00 13.77
N VAL A 81 -16.81 -0.27 12.84
CA VAL A 81 -17.28 -0.18 11.44
C VAL A 81 -17.23 -1.54 10.75
N GLY A 82 -16.19 -2.34 11.01
CA GLY A 82 -16.03 -3.69 10.45
C GLY A 82 -17.12 -4.66 10.92
N VAL A 83 -17.48 -4.65 12.21
CA VAL A 83 -18.58 -5.46 12.74
C VAL A 83 -19.92 -5.03 12.14
N ALA A 84 -20.18 -3.73 12.05
CA ALA A 84 -21.40 -3.23 11.41
C ALA A 84 -21.46 -3.64 9.92
N ALA A 85 -20.36 -3.49 9.19
CA ALA A 85 -20.24 -3.93 7.81
C ALA A 85 -20.47 -5.44 7.65
N ALA A 86 -19.96 -6.27 8.57
CA ALA A 86 -20.19 -7.71 8.55
C ALA A 86 -21.69 -8.06 8.69
N PHE A 87 -22.41 -7.42 9.61
CA PHE A 87 -23.86 -7.61 9.72
C PHE A 87 -24.62 -7.13 8.47
N PHE A 88 -24.18 -6.03 7.84
CA PHE A 88 -24.76 -5.57 6.57
C PHE A 88 -24.55 -6.56 5.43
N VAL A 89 -23.39 -7.24 5.35
CA VAL A 89 -23.16 -8.29 4.35
C VAL A 89 -24.13 -9.44 4.57
N VAL A 90 -24.30 -9.91 5.80
CA VAL A 90 -25.25 -10.98 6.13
C VAL A 90 -26.68 -10.56 5.79
N ALA A 91 -27.09 -9.36 6.18
CA ALA A 91 -28.41 -8.82 5.86
C ALA A 91 -28.63 -8.73 4.33
N LEU A 92 -27.61 -8.30 3.56
CA LEU A 92 -27.68 -8.25 2.11
C LEU A 92 -27.92 -9.64 1.49
N VAL A 93 -27.25 -10.68 1.99
CA VAL A 93 -27.49 -12.07 1.54
C VAL A 93 -28.93 -12.49 1.80
N PHE A 94 -29.49 -12.21 2.97
CA PHE A 94 -30.89 -12.53 3.28
C PHE A 94 -31.87 -11.75 2.40
N VAL A 95 -31.60 -10.47 2.13
CA VAL A 95 -32.42 -9.67 1.21
C VAL A 95 -32.36 -10.23 -0.20
N LEU A 96 -31.18 -10.65 -0.69
CA LEU A 96 -31.05 -11.29 -2.00
C LEU A 96 -31.86 -12.60 -2.07
N MET A 97 -31.78 -13.44 -1.04
CA MET A 97 -32.57 -14.67 -0.95
C MET A 97 -34.08 -14.39 -0.94
N LEU A 98 -34.51 -13.36 -0.18
CA LEU A 98 -35.91 -12.92 -0.15
C LEU A 98 -36.37 -12.45 -1.54
N VAL A 99 -35.57 -11.67 -2.25
CA VAL A 99 -35.90 -11.23 -3.62
C VAL A 99 -36.08 -12.42 -4.56
N VAL A 100 -35.19 -13.42 -4.51
CA VAL A 100 -35.33 -14.64 -5.31
C VAL A 100 -36.63 -15.37 -4.97
N ALA A 101 -36.94 -15.54 -3.68
CA ALA A 101 -38.19 -16.18 -3.24
C ALA A 101 -39.43 -15.42 -3.72
N LEU A 102 -39.41 -14.08 -3.66
CA LEU A 102 -40.51 -13.23 -4.15
C LEU A 102 -40.66 -13.32 -5.68
N ILE A 103 -39.56 -13.41 -6.43
CA ILE A 103 -39.61 -13.61 -7.89
C ILE A 103 -40.28 -14.96 -8.20
N VAL A 104 -39.87 -16.04 -7.54
CA VAL A 104 -40.48 -17.37 -7.72
C VAL A 104 -41.97 -17.34 -7.35
N ALA A 105 -42.32 -16.73 -6.21
CA ALA A 105 -43.70 -16.58 -5.79
C ALA A 105 -44.55 -15.78 -6.79
N ALA A 106 -44.01 -14.70 -7.36
CA ALA A 106 -44.68 -13.89 -8.38
C ALA A 106 -44.90 -14.69 -9.68
N ILE A 107 -43.89 -15.46 -10.12
CA ILE A 107 -44.00 -16.33 -11.30
C ILE A 107 -45.07 -17.40 -11.07
N MET A 108 -45.02 -18.11 -9.95
CA MET A 108 -45.99 -19.16 -9.60
C MET A 108 -47.40 -18.60 -9.44
N GLY A 109 -47.54 -17.40 -8.85
CA GLY A 109 -48.82 -16.72 -8.70
C GLY A 109 -49.42 -16.30 -10.04
N LEU A 110 -48.62 -15.78 -10.98
CA LEU A 110 -49.13 -15.48 -12.33
C LEU A 110 -49.40 -16.75 -13.13
N ALA A 111 -48.64 -17.82 -12.90
CA ALA A 111 -48.79 -19.09 -13.61
C ALA A 111 -50.14 -19.78 -13.34
N THR A 112 -50.92 -19.33 -12.34
CA THR A 112 -52.27 -19.85 -12.11
C THR A 112 -53.30 -19.35 -13.14
N ILE A 113 -53.01 -18.27 -13.87
CA ILE A 113 -53.91 -17.67 -14.86
C ILE A 113 -53.35 -17.63 -16.29
N MET A 114 -52.07 -17.98 -16.49
CA MET A 114 -51.40 -18.02 -17.79
C MET A 114 -50.27 -19.08 -17.79
N PRO A 115 -49.73 -19.49 -18.96
CA PRO A 115 -48.63 -20.46 -19.00
C PRO A 115 -47.37 -19.96 -18.27
N ALA A 116 -46.71 -20.85 -17.52
CA ALA A 116 -45.56 -20.51 -16.66
C ALA A 116 -44.40 -19.80 -17.41
N TRP A 117 -44.16 -20.16 -18.68
CA TRP A 117 -43.13 -19.51 -19.49
C TRP A 117 -43.45 -18.03 -19.77
N LEU A 118 -44.73 -17.69 -19.97
CA LEU A 118 -45.18 -16.32 -20.19
C LEU A 118 -45.10 -15.51 -18.89
N SER A 119 -45.48 -16.11 -17.76
CA SER A 119 -45.36 -15.50 -16.42
C SER A 119 -43.91 -15.13 -16.10
N ALA A 120 -42.98 -16.05 -16.36
CA ALA A 120 -41.55 -15.81 -16.15
C ALA A 120 -41.04 -14.63 -17.01
N LEU A 121 -41.42 -14.56 -18.28
CA LEU A 121 -41.05 -13.45 -19.16
C LEU A 121 -41.63 -12.11 -18.69
N LEU A 122 -42.87 -12.10 -18.20
CA LEU A 122 -43.53 -10.87 -17.76
C LEU A 122 -42.89 -10.32 -16.47
N VAL A 123 -42.59 -11.21 -15.51
CA VAL A 123 -41.88 -10.83 -14.28
C VAL A 123 -40.46 -10.35 -14.62
N ALA A 124 -39.75 -11.03 -15.52
CA ALA A 124 -38.44 -10.61 -15.97
C ALA A 124 -38.46 -9.22 -16.64
N ALA A 125 -39.46 -8.97 -17.49
CA ALA A 125 -39.65 -7.66 -18.13
C ALA A 125 -39.91 -6.55 -17.10
N ALA A 126 -40.73 -6.81 -16.07
CA ALA A 126 -40.97 -5.86 -14.99
C ALA A 126 -39.68 -5.52 -14.23
N PHE A 127 -38.87 -6.53 -13.89
CA PHE A 127 -37.57 -6.31 -13.25
C PHE A 127 -36.57 -5.56 -14.14
N LEU A 128 -36.58 -5.80 -15.45
CA LEU A 128 -35.75 -5.06 -16.41
C LEU A 128 -36.08 -3.57 -16.41
N VAL A 129 -37.38 -3.21 -16.36
CA VAL A 129 -37.83 -1.82 -16.29
C VAL A 129 -37.37 -1.18 -14.98
N ILE A 130 -37.56 -1.84 -13.84
CA ILE A 130 -37.11 -1.35 -12.53
C ILE A 130 -35.60 -1.15 -12.52
N ALA A 131 -34.84 -2.14 -13.01
CA ALA A 131 -33.38 -2.08 -13.10
C ALA A 131 -32.93 -0.92 -14.00
N GLY A 132 -33.60 -0.69 -15.14
CA GLY A 132 -33.35 0.45 -16.02
C GLY A 132 -33.56 1.79 -15.31
N ILE A 133 -34.67 1.95 -14.58
CA ILE A 133 -34.94 3.17 -13.81
C ILE A 133 -33.88 3.38 -12.73
N CYS A 134 -33.56 2.35 -11.96
CA CYS A 134 -32.51 2.41 -10.93
C CYS A 134 -31.14 2.76 -11.53
N ALA A 135 -30.78 2.19 -12.68
CA ALA A 135 -29.54 2.49 -13.39
C ALA A 135 -29.50 3.95 -13.84
N LEU A 136 -30.58 4.48 -14.41
CA LEU A 136 -30.66 5.88 -14.84
C LEU A 136 -30.57 6.85 -13.65
N LEU A 137 -31.28 6.57 -12.55
CA LEU A 137 -31.21 7.37 -11.33
C LEU A 137 -29.82 7.29 -10.70
N GLY A 138 -29.25 6.09 -10.60
CA GLY A 138 -27.90 5.85 -10.10
C GLY A 138 -26.85 6.61 -10.91
N LEU A 139 -26.93 6.54 -12.23
CA LEU A 139 -26.01 7.25 -13.13
C LEU A 139 -26.16 8.77 -13.03
N SER A 140 -27.39 9.27 -12.88
CA SER A 140 -27.66 10.70 -12.68
C SER A 140 -27.06 11.21 -11.36
N LYS A 141 -27.23 10.45 -10.27
CA LYS A 141 -26.65 10.79 -8.96
C LYS A 141 -25.14 10.65 -8.95
N PHE A 142 -24.61 9.61 -9.58
CA PHE A 142 -23.17 9.38 -9.72
C PHE A 142 -22.49 10.52 -10.50
N LYS A 143 -23.08 10.96 -11.61
CA LYS A 143 -22.58 12.10 -12.38
C LYS A 143 -22.58 13.40 -11.58
N LYS A 144 -23.58 13.62 -10.72
CA LYS A 144 -23.65 14.79 -9.82
C LYS A 144 -22.67 14.72 -8.65
N ALA A 145 -22.29 13.51 -8.24
CA ALA A 145 -21.31 13.28 -7.18
C ALA A 145 -19.86 13.33 -7.67
N MET A 146 -19.64 13.53 -8.98
CA MET A 146 -18.32 13.82 -9.55
C MET A 146 -18.15 15.35 -9.71
N PRO A 147 -17.01 15.93 -9.31
CA PRO A 147 -15.74 15.27 -8.98
C PRO A 147 -15.68 14.76 -7.53
N LEU A 148 -15.27 13.48 -7.36
CA LEU A 148 -15.02 12.82 -6.06
C LEU A 148 -13.93 13.52 -5.23
N VAL A 149 -13.14 14.37 -5.89
CA VAL A 149 -12.09 15.17 -5.30
C VAL A 149 -12.53 16.63 -5.37
N PRO A 150 -12.65 17.35 -4.24
CA PRO A 150 -12.96 18.77 -4.26
C PRO A 150 -11.96 19.52 -5.16
N GLU A 151 -12.46 20.44 -5.99
CA GLU A 151 -11.61 21.18 -6.93
C GLU A 151 -10.48 21.93 -6.21
N GLU A 152 -10.74 22.41 -4.99
CA GLU A 152 -9.77 23.06 -4.12
C GLU A 152 -8.64 22.12 -3.68
N THR A 153 -8.94 20.86 -3.36
CA THR A 153 -7.92 19.85 -3.02
C THR A 153 -7.02 19.56 -4.22
N LEU A 154 -7.62 19.44 -5.41
CA LEU A 154 -6.86 19.22 -6.63
C LEU A 154 -6.02 20.45 -7.01
N ARG A 155 -6.52 21.66 -6.76
CA ARG A 155 -5.78 22.92 -6.96
C ARG A 155 -4.59 23.01 -6.02
N GLY A 156 -4.76 22.67 -4.73
CA GLY A 156 -3.69 22.62 -3.74
C GLY A 156 -2.57 21.66 -4.15
N ILE A 157 -2.90 20.42 -4.54
CA ILE A 157 -1.90 19.44 -4.99
C ILE A 157 -1.14 19.94 -6.24
N LYS A 158 -1.84 20.55 -7.20
CA LYS A 158 -1.18 21.12 -8.40
C LYS A 158 -0.29 22.31 -8.07
N HIS A 159 -0.68 23.12 -7.08
CA HIS A 159 0.11 24.24 -6.59
C HIS A 159 1.41 23.76 -5.94
N ASP A 160 1.31 22.77 -5.05
CA ASP A 160 2.47 22.19 -4.36
C ASP A 160 3.43 21.52 -5.34
N LEU A 161 2.91 20.78 -6.33
CA LEU A 161 3.72 20.18 -7.40
C LEU A 161 4.35 21.24 -8.31
N GLY A 162 3.64 22.34 -8.58
CA GLY A 162 4.15 23.47 -9.34
C GLY A 162 5.35 24.11 -8.66
N ILE A 163 5.24 24.38 -7.36
CA ILE A 163 6.34 24.91 -6.55
C ILE A 163 7.50 23.90 -6.48
N ALA A 164 7.22 22.61 -6.32
CA ALA A 164 8.26 21.58 -6.28
C ALA A 164 9.05 21.47 -7.60
N LYS A 165 8.40 21.75 -8.74
CA LYS A 165 9.01 21.65 -10.07
C LYS A 165 9.67 22.94 -10.54
N GLU A 166 9.02 24.07 -10.33
CA GLU A 166 9.39 25.37 -10.93
C GLU A 166 9.90 26.37 -9.88
N GLY A 167 9.82 26.02 -8.58
CA GLY A 167 10.32 26.85 -7.48
C GLY A 167 9.63 28.21 -7.45
N SER A 168 10.41 29.27 -7.22
CA SER A 168 9.91 30.65 -7.18
C SER A 168 9.44 31.19 -8.53
N ALA A 169 9.72 30.49 -9.63
CA ALA A 169 9.24 30.87 -10.96
C ALA A 169 7.81 30.39 -11.25
N PHE A 170 7.25 29.55 -10.37
CA PHE A 170 5.89 29.05 -10.51
C PHE A 170 4.87 30.19 -10.35
N ASN A 171 4.03 30.42 -11.37
CA ASN A 171 2.92 31.36 -11.27
C ASN A 171 1.63 30.62 -10.86
N PRO A 172 1.11 30.82 -9.63
CA PRO A 172 -0.09 30.14 -9.15
C PRO A 172 -1.36 30.55 -9.91
N ALA A 173 -1.37 31.70 -10.58
CA ALA A 173 -2.52 32.18 -11.33
C ALA A 173 -2.83 31.32 -12.56
N VAL A 174 -1.87 30.53 -13.06
CA VAL A 174 -2.08 29.55 -14.15
C VAL A 174 -3.01 28.41 -13.74
N LEU A 175 -3.19 28.17 -12.43
CA LEU A 175 -4.09 27.12 -11.92
C LEU A 175 -5.56 27.57 -11.81
N ASP A 176 -5.84 28.86 -11.85
CA ASP A 176 -7.21 29.38 -11.84
C ASP A 176 -7.76 29.40 -13.28
N PRO A 177 -8.76 28.57 -13.63
CA PRO A 177 -9.32 28.53 -14.98
C PRO A 177 -9.94 29.85 -15.46
N LYS A 178 -10.22 30.80 -14.56
CA LYS A 178 -10.77 32.11 -14.92
C LYS A 178 -9.70 33.17 -15.17
N SER A 179 -8.43 32.91 -14.82
CA SER A 179 -7.35 33.88 -15.02
C SER A 179 -7.00 34.04 -16.51
N PRO A 180 -6.51 35.22 -16.92
CA PRO A 180 -5.99 35.44 -18.27
C PRO A 180 -4.77 34.56 -18.56
N GLU A 181 -3.96 34.24 -17.56
CA GLU A 181 -2.76 33.41 -17.72
C GLU A 181 -3.08 31.94 -17.96
N ALA A 182 -4.13 31.38 -17.33
CA ALA A 182 -4.57 30.02 -17.59
C ALA A 182 -5.12 29.86 -19.02
N LYS A 183 -5.82 30.89 -19.53
CA LYS A 183 -6.29 30.93 -20.92
C LYS A 183 -5.12 31.03 -21.91
N ALA A 184 -4.14 31.88 -21.62
CA ALA A 184 -2.92 31.97 -22.43
C ALA A 184 -2.10 30.67 -22.42
N ALA A 185 -1.95 30.02 -21.25
CA ALA A 185 -1.27 28.74 -21.11
C ALA A 185 -2.00 27.60 -21.84
N LYS A 186 -3.34 27.61 -21.85
CA LYS A 186 -4.14 26.65 -22.61
C LYS A 186 -4.01 26.89 -24.12
N ALA A 187 -4.12 28.13 -24.57
CA ALA A 187 -3.93 28.49 -25.97
C ALA A 187 -2.53 28.11 -26.48
N ALA A 188 -1.49 28.39 -25.70
CA ALA A 188 -0.12 27.97 -26.02
C ALA A 188 0.03 26.44 -26.08
N LYS A 189 -0.60 25.69 -25.16
CA LYS A 189 -0.62 24.22 -25.21
C LYS A 189 -1.37 23.68 -26.43
N ASP A 190 -2.50 24.28 -26.77
CA ASP A 190 -3.32 23.88 -27.91
C ASP A 190 -2.58 24.19 -29.24
N GLU A 191 -1.87 25.32 -29.33
CA GLU A 191 -1.00 25.65 -30.46
C GLU A 191 0.21 24.73 -30.58
N VAL A 192 0.88 24.40 -29.47
CA VAL A 192 1.98 23.42 -29.48
C VAL A 192 1.48 22.04 -29.86
N ALA A 193 0.30 21.62 -29.37
CA ALA A 193 -0.32 20.37 -29.76
C ALA A 193 -0.74 20.36 -31.24
N ALA A 194 -1.22 21.48 -31.77
CA ALA A 194 -1.55 21.63 -33.19
C ALA A 194 -0.29 21.57 -34.07
N LYS A 195 0.79 22.28 -33.69
CA LYS A 195 2.09 22.22 -34.39
C LYS A 195 2.71 20.83 -34.32
N ALA A 196 2.64 20.16 -33.17
CA ALA A 196 3.13 18.79 -33.02
C ALA A 196 2.31 17.78 -33.83
N LYS A 197 0.99 17.98 -33.97
CA LYS A 197 0.16 17.15 -34.87
C LYS A 197 0.48 17.42 -36.33
N ALA A 198 0.61 18.69 -36.73
CA ALA A 198 1.01 19.05 -38.09
C ALA A 198 2.39 18.49 -38.45
N GLU A 199 3.37 18.57 -37.54
CA GLU A 199 4.71 17.98 -37.75
C GLU A 199 4.66 16.45 -37.83
N LYS A 200 3.82 15.79 -37.01
CA LYS A 200 3.58 14.34 -37.11
C LYS A 200 2.93 13.96 -38.43
N GLU A 201 1.92 14.70 -38.89
CA GLU A 201 1.25 14.46 -40.17
C GLU A 201 2.19 14.71 -41.35
N VAL A 202 3.06 15.73 -41.29
CA VAL A 202 4.12 15.96 -42.29
C VAL A 202 5.13 14.82 -42.29
N LYS A 203 5.60 14.38 -41.12
CA LYS A 203 6.51 13.23 -41.00
C LYS A 203 5.85 11.92 -41.44
N GLU A 204 4.56 11.75 -41.21
CA GLU A 204 3.79 10.58 -41.65
C GLU A 204 3.57 10.62 -43.17
N GLN A 205 3.36 11.80 -43.76
CA GLN A 205 3.33 12.00 -45.21
C GLN A 205 4.70 11.81 -45.87
N GLU A 206 5.77 12.28 -45.25
CA GLU A 206 7.16 12.02 -45.67
C GLU A 206 7.50 10.54 -45.58
N HIS A 207 7.18 9.90 -44.44
CA HIS A 207 7.34 8.45 -44.27
C HIS A 207 6.48 7.65 -45.28
N ARG A 208 5.29 8.14 -45.66
CA ARG A 208 4.46 7.53 -46.71
C ARG A 208 5.04 7.70 -48.12
N LYS A 209 5.81 8.76 -48.36
CA LYS A 209 6.54 8.99 -49.63
C LYS A 209 7.84 8.19 -49.70
N GLU A 210 8.57 8.11 -48.59
CA GLU A 210 9.86 7.42 -48.47
C GLU A 210 9.70 5.90 -48.35
N PHE A 211 8.59 5.45 -47.73
CA PHE A 211 8.16 4.06 -47.71
C PHE A 211 6.82 3.91 -48.43
N PRO A 212 6.79 3.89 -49.79
CA PRO A 212 5.60 3.41 -50.50
C PRO A 212 5.25 2.03 -49.96
N HIS A 213 3.96 1.72 -49.80
CA HIS A 213 3.54 0.40 -49.33
C HIS A 213 4.27 -0.67 -50.13
N ALA A 214 5.10 -1.45 -49.43
CA ALA A 214 5.99 -2.43 -50.04
C ALA A 214 5.16 -3.28 -51.00
N SER A 215 5.61 -3.37 -52.26
CA SER A 215 4.91 -4.16 -53.27
C SER A 215 4.74 -5.59 -52.76
N GLU A 216 3.62 -6.26 -53.10
CA GLU A 216 3.36 -7.65 -52.68
C GLU A 216 4.59 -8.60 -52.79
N PRO A 217 5.43 -8.56 -53.85
CA PRO A 217 6.64 -9.39 -53.91
C PRO A 217 7.68 -9.05 -52.84
N GLU A 218 7.80 -7.79 -52.43
CA GLU A 218 8.73 -7.34 -51.39
C GLU A 218 8.24 -7.73 -49.99
N LEU A 219 6.93 -7.66 -49.76
CA LEU A 219 6.29 -8.20 -48.55
C LEU A 219 6.54 -9.70 -48.42
N ALA A 220 6.41 -10.45 -49.52
CA ALA A 220 6.69 -11.88 -49.55
C ALA A 220 8.17 -12.20 -49.22
N ALA A 221 9.11 -11.40 -49.73
CA ALA A 221 10.53 -11.52 -49.42
C ALA A 221 10.82 -11.25 -47.93
N ARG A 222 10.27 -10.17 -47.36
CA ARG A 222 10.41 -9.83 -45.93
C ARG A 222 9.79 -10.89 -45.03
N LEU A 223 8.64 -11.44 -45.40
CA LEU A 223 7.98 -12.54 -44.67
C LEU A 223 8.80 -13.83 -44.73
N LYS A 224 9.47 -14.12 -45.86
CA LYS A 224 10.38 -15.25 -45.97
C LYS A 224 11.61 -15.08 -45.07
N GLN A 225 12.21 -13.89 -45.07
CA GLN A 225 13.35 -13.57 -44.20
C GLN A 225 12.99 -13.65 -42.71
N ARG A 226 11.82 -13.14 -42.31
CA ARG A 226 11.31 -13.27 -40.92
C ARG A 226 11.11 -14.73 -40.52
N ARG A 227 10.56 -15.57 -41.41
CA ARG A 227 10.38 -17.00 -41.14
C ARG A 227 11.72 -17.70 -40.90
N GLN A 228 12.74 -17.41 -41.71
CA GLN A 228 14.08 -17.95 -41.51
C GLN A 228 14.69 -17.50 -40.18
N HIS A 229 14.53 -16.22 -39.83
CA HIS A 229 15.01 -15.71 -38.55
C HIS A 229 14.30 -16.38 -37.36
N LEU A 230 12.99 -16.59 -37.42
CA LEU A 230 12.23 -17.27 -36.37
C LEU A 230 12.65 -18.73 -36.19
N VAL A 231 13.05 -19.42 -37.25
CA VAL A 231 13.61 -20.78 -37.16
C VAL A 231 14.91 -20.76 -36.34
N GLY A 232 15.83 -19.84 -36.65
CA GLY A 232 17.08 -19.70 -35.91
C GLY A 232 16.85 -19.37 -34.42
N VAL A 233 15.93 -18.44 -34.13
CA VAL A 233 15.53 -18.11 -32.75
C VAL A 233 14.94 -19.33 -32.03
N ARG A 234 14.09 -20.12 -32.70
CA ARG A 234 13.50 -21.33 -32.10
C ARG A 234 14.56 -22.40 -31.82
N ASP A 235 15.53 -22.58 -32.70
CA ASP A 235 16.59 -23.57 -32.52
C ASP A 235 17.55 -23.16 -31.39
N ASP A 236 17.86 -21.86 -31.26
CA ASP A 236 18.66 -21.30 -30.15
C ASP A 236 17.92 -21.33 -28.81
N LEU A 237 16.59 -21.10 -28.78
CA LEU A 237 15.81 -21.34 -27.57
C LEU A 237 15.80 -22.82 -27.19
N GLY A 238 15.78 -23.73 -28.18
CA GLY A 238 15.82 -25.18 -27.93
C GLY A 238 17.12 -25.63 -27.26
N THR A 239 18.26 -25.04 -27.63
CA THR A 239 19.56 -25.32 -27.00
C THR A 239 19.68 -24.67 -25.63
N GLN A 240 19.18 -23.44 -25.46
CA GLN A 240 19.21 -22.72 -24.18
C GLN A 240 18.23 -23.27 -23.13
N LEU A 241 17.12 -23.88 -23.56
CA LEU A 241 16.13 -24.52 -22.69
C LEU A 241 16.39 -26.02 -22.47
N ASP A 242 17.56 -26.55 -22.84
CA ASP A 242 17.94 -27.91 -22.45
C ASP A 242 18.23 -27.98 -20.93
N VAL A 243 17.14 -28.04 -20.17
CA VAL A 243 17.12 -28.15 -18.70
C VAL A 243 17.90 -29.39 -18.25
N LYS A 244 18.02 -30.43 -19.08
CA LYS A 244 18.74 -31.66 -18.72
C LYS A 244 20.25 -31.40 -18.65
N THR A 245 20.82 -30.73 -19.65
CA THR A 245 22.25 -30.39 -19.65
C THR A 245 22.58 -29.35 -18.58
N GLN A 246 21.71 -28.34 -18.39
CA GLN A 246 21.91 -27.34 -17.33
C GLN A 246 21.77 -27.92 -15.91
N SER A 247 20.81 -28.82 -15.69
CA SER A 247 20.64 -29.48 -14.39
C SER A 247 21.79 -30.44 -14.07
N GLN A 248 22.33 -31.15 -15.07
CA GLN A 248 23.52 -32.00 -14.89
C GLN A 248 24.76 -31.18 -14.50
N TYR A 249 24.95 -30.00 -15.08
CA TYR A 249 26.02 -29.08 -14.71
C TYR A 249 25.84 -28.50 -13.30
N LEU A 250 24.62 -28.09 -12.93
CA LEU A 250 24.34 -27.59 -11.58
C LEU A 250 24.47 -28.69 -10.53
N LEU A 251 24.07 -29.92 -10.85
CA LEU A 251 24.24 -31.08 -9.98
C LEU A 251 25.72 -31.38 -9.74
N SER A 252 26.57 -31.36 -10.77
CA SER A 252 28.01 -31.59 -10.59
C SER A 252 28.68 -30.49 -9.75
N VAL A 253 28.36 -29.22 -9.99
CA VAL A 253 28.86 -28.09 -9.19
C VAL A 253 28.38 -28.18 -7.73
N ALA A 254 27.13 -28.61 -7.52
CA ALA A 254 26.62 -28.85 -6.17
C ALA A 254 27.33 -30.01 -5.48
N GLN A 255 27.59 -31.12 -6.18
CA GLN A 255 28.29 -32.29 -5.64
C GLN A 255 29.74 -31.97 -5.27
N ASP A 256 30.45 -31.21 -6.10
CA ASP A 256 31.81 -30.75 -5.82
C ASP A 256 31.86 -29.88 -4.56
N LYS A 257 30.97 -28.89 -4.44
CA LYS A 257 30.89 -28.03 -3.25
C LYS A 257 30.47 -28.77 -1.99
N VAL A 258 29.61 -29.78 -2.10
CA VAL A 258 29.23 -30.64 -0.96
C VAL A 258 30.43 -31.48 -0.52
N SER A 259 31.20 -32.04 -1.45
CA SER A 259 32.40 -32.80 -1.12
C SER A 259 33.49 -31.93 -0.48
N GLU A 260 33.64 -30.69 -0.95
CA GLU A 260 34.55 -29.70 -0.38
C GLU A 260 34.11 -29.29 1.03
N GLY A 261 32.81 -29.05 1.24
CA GLY A 261 32.21 -28.79 2.54
C GLY A 261 32.35 -29.96 3.52
N GLN A 262 32.22 -31.20 3.05
CA GLN A 262 32.45 -32.40 3.86
C GLN A 262 33.90 -32.53 4.29
N LYS A 263 34.87 -32.24 3.40
CA LYS A 263 36.31 -32.26 3.75
C LYS A 263 36.65 -31.20 4.79
N VAL A 264 36.07 -30.00 4.68
CA VAL A 264 36.25 -28.92 5.66
C VAL A 264 35.56 -29.26 6.99
N ALA A 265 34.38 -29.86 6.96
CA ALA A 265 33.67 -30.30 8.16
C ALA A 265 34.39 -31.46 8.87
N ALA A 266 34.93 -32.43 8.13
CA ALA A 266 35.73 -33.53 8.68
C ALA A 266 37.00 -33.00 9.35
N LYS A 267 37.71 -32.08 8.69
CA LYS A 267 38.90 -31.43 9.27
C LYS A 267 38.58 -30.62 10.52
N GLY A 268 37.41 -29.96 10.53
CA GLY A 268 36.87 -29.24 11.70
C GLY A 268 36.45 -30.18 12.84
N ALA A 269 35.88 -31.34 12.52
CA ALA A 269 35.50 -32.36 13.49
C ALA A 269 36.72 -33.03 14.12
N GLU A 270 37.78 -33.29 13.35
CA GLU A 270 39.06 -33.80 13.87
C GLU A 270 39.74 -32.78 14.78
N THR A 271 39.78 -31.50 14.40
CA THR A 271 40.34 -30.46 15.28
C THR A 271 39.50 -30.22 16.54
N ALA A 272 38.17 -30.28 16.43
CA ALA A 272 37.29 -30.20 17.60
C ALA A 272 37.45 -31.42 18.51
N SER A 273 37.59 -32.63 17.94
CA SER A 273 37.81 -33.86 18.71
C SER A 273 39.16 -33.86 19.41
N HIS A 274 40.21 -33.33 18.76
CA HIS A 274 41.53 -33.21 19.38
C HIS A 274 41.53 -32.21 20.54
N LYS A 275 40.79 -31.08 20.40
CA LYS A 275 40.61 -30.11 21.49
C LYS A 275 39.69 -30.63 22.60
N LEU A 276 38.70 -31.45 22.26
CA LEU A 276 37.82 -32.08 23.25
C LEU A 276 38.54 -33.21 24.00
N ALA A 277 39.44 -33.95 23.35
CA ALA A 277 40.29 -34.95 23.99
C ALA A 277 41.27 -34.31 24.98
N GLU A 278 41.87 -33.17 24.59
CA GLU A 278 42.76 -32.38 25.45
C GLU A 278 42.02 -31.78 26.67
N VAL A 279 40.73 -31.46 26.54
CA VAL A 279 39.87 -31.01 27.65
C VAL A 279 39.37 -32.19 28.49
N ALA A 280 39.09 -33.35 27.89
CA ALA A 280 38.61 -34.55 28.57
C ALA A 280 39.69 -35.22 29.45
N GLU A 281 40.97 -35.06 29.12
CA GLU A 281 42.09 -35.53 29.94
C GLU A 281 42.25 -34.72 31.25
N SER A 282 41.63 -33.54 31.33
CA SER A 282 41.70 -32.64 32.50
C SER A 282 40.53 -32.78 33.49
N ALA A 283 39.53 -33.62 33.23
CA ALA A 283 38.41 -33.80 34.15
C ALA A 283 37.78 -35.20 34.05
N ASP A 284 37.80 -35.91 35.18
CA ASP A 284 37.22 -37.23 35.44
C ASP A 284 35.68 -37.20 35.48
N LEU A 285 35.05 -36.72 34.39
CA LEU A 285 33.60 -36.52 34.24
C LEU A 285 33.00 -37.33 33.07
N ALA A 286 33.76 -38.25 32.49
CA ALA A 286 33.47 -38.90 31.21
C ALA A 286 32.38 -40.00 31.25
N GLU A 287 32.02 -40.54 32.43
CA GLU A 287 31.05 -41.63 32.49
C GLU A 287 29.58 -41.18 32.54
N ARG A 288 29.28 -39.93 32.91
CA ARG A 288 27.90 -39.50 33.19
C ARG A 288 27.25 -38.60 32.14
N TRP A 289 28.01 -38.08 31.18
CA TRP A 289 27.53 -37.06 30.24
C TRP A 289 27.50 -37.51 28.76
N LYS A 290 27.68 -38.81 28.49
CA LYS A 290 27.57 -39.40 27.13
C LYS A 290 26.32 -38.97 26.34
N PRO A 291 25.10 -38.85 26.93
CA PRO A 291 23.95 -38.37 26.16
C PRO A 291 23.91 -36.83 25.97
N LEU A 292 24.68 -36.06 26.75
CA LEU A 292 24.70 -34.59 26.70
C LEU A 292 25.81 -34.03 25.79
N ALA A 293 26.87 -34.82 25.55
CA ALA A 293 27.88 -34.50 24.54
C ALA A 293 27.30 -34.44 23.11
N ALA A 294 26.33 -35.29 22.79
CA ALA A 294 25.59 -35.25 21.52
C ALA A 294 24.78 -33.94 21.36
N LEU A 295 24.28 -33.38 22.46
CA LEU A 295 23.51 -32.14 22.48
C LEU A 295 24.41 -30.90 22.32
N ALA A 296 25.63 -30.93 22.88
CA ALA A 296 26.62 -29.88 22.70
C ALA A 296 27.11 -29.77 21.23
N VAL A 297 27.24 -30.91 20.53
CA VAL A 297 27.59 -30.93 19.10
C VAL A 297 26.45 -30.38 18.23
N ALA A 298 25.19 -30.69 18.55
CA ALA A 298 24.04 -30.09 17.87
C ALA A 298 23.92 -28.57 18.13
N GLY A 299 24.25 -28.12 19.34
CA GLY A 299 24.24 -26.70 19.72
C GLY A 299 25.23 -25.84 18.95
N THR A 300 26.42 -26.36 18.62
CA THR A 300 27.42 -25.60 17.85
C THR A 300 27.05 -25.48 16.36
N ALA A 301 26.45 -26.51 15.77
CA ALA A 301 25.88 -26.44 14.42
C ALA A 301 24.73 -25.41 14.32
N LEU A 302 23.85 -25.37 15.33
CA LEU A 302 22.77 -24.38 15.43
C LEU A 302 23.32 -22.95 15.57
N ALA A 303 24.35 -22.76 16.40
CA ALA A 303 24.97 -21.44 16.60
C ALA A 303 25.64 -20.92 15.32
N VAL A 304 26.25 -21.78 14.51
CA VAL A 304 26.82 -21.41 13.20
C VAL A 304 25.72 -21.04 12.20
N LEU A 305 24.60 -21.76 12.17
CA LEU A 305 23.45 -21.45 11.32
C LEU A 305 22.79 -20.13 11.73
N ILE A 306 22.60 -19.88 13.03
CA ILE A 306 22.05 -18.62 13.54
C ILE A 306 22.98 -17.45 13.22
N ARG A 307 24.30 -17.63 13.41
CA ARG A 307 25.29 -16.59 13.06
C ARG A 307 25.29 -16.28 11.55
N LYS A 308 25.06 -17.27 10.69
CA LYS A 308 24.95 -17.08 9.24
C LYS A 308 23.64 -16.37 8.85
N LEU A 309 22.54 -16.66 9.55
CA LEU A 309 21.24 -16.02 9.31
C LEU A 309 21.26 -14.53 9.70
N ILE A 310 21.85 -14.19 10.85
CA ILE A 310 21.95 -12.80 11.35
C ILE A 310 22.90 -11.93 10.51
N ARG A 311 23.81 -12.53 9.73
CA ARG A 311 24.73 -11.79 8.86
C ARG A 311 24.19 -11.56 7.44
N THR A 312 23.05 -12.17 7.12
CA THR A 312 22.43 -12.13 5.78
C THR A 312 21.23 -11.16 5.72
N TYR A 313 20.79 -10.65 6.88
CA TYR A 313 19.81 -9.57 7.06
C TYR A 313 20.45 -8.45 7.88
#